data_AF-A0A2W4MR12-F1
#
_entry.id   AF-A0A2W4MR12-F1
#
_cell.length_a   1.000
_cell.length_b   1.000
_cell.length_c   1.000
_cell.angle_alpha   90.00
_cell.angle_beta   90.00
_cell.angle_gamma   90.00
#
_symmetry.space_group_name_H-M   'P 1'
#
loop_
_entity.id
_entity.type
_entity.pdbx_description
1 polymer ?
#
loop_
_entity_poly.entity_id
_entity_poly.type
_entity_poly.pdbx_seq_one_letter_code
_entity_poly.pdbx_strand_id
1 'polypeptide(L)' 'MKPAPDQLLEIFRQCWSKDTSSKYTPENPARGQCGVTALVANDLLGGEILKTPVPTSEGGGPCPVGRAGPYHGATGSAN' A
#
# COMPACT_ATOMS: atom_id res chain seq x y z
N MET A 1 17.65 12.02 -10.28
CA MET A 1 18.66 11.15 -9.64
C MET A 1 17.94 10.27 -8.64
N LYS A 2 18.16 8.95 -8.63
CA LYS A 2 17.49 8.05 -7.67
C LYS A 2 18.20 8.14 -6.31
N PRO A 3 17.47 8.29 -5.19
CA PRO A 3 18.08 8.38 -3.86
C PRO A 3 18.72 7.05 -3.44
N ALA A 4 19.76 7.13 -2.61
CA ALA A 4 20.33 5.96 -1.96
C ALA A 4 19.36 5.39 -0.90
N PRO A 5 19.48 4.11 -0.51
CA PRO A 5 18.58 3.48 0.45
C PRO A 5 18.46 4.23 1.78
N ASP A 6 19.56 4.75 2.33
CA ASP A 6 19.56 5.48 3.60
C ASP A 6 18.79 6.81 3.50
N GLN A 7 18.82 7.45 2.33
CA GLN A 7 18.10 8.71 2.07
C GLN A 7 16.59 8.49 1.96
N LEU A 8 16.14 7.33 1.46
CA LEU A 8 14.71 7.01 1.39
C LEU A 8 14.06 7.00 2.76
N LEU A 9 14.74 6.42 3.76
CA LEU A 9 14.22 6.36 5.12
C LEU A 9 14.06 7.76 5.74
N GLU A 10 15.00 8.67 5.46
CA GLU A 10 14.91 10.05 5.93
C GLU A 10 13.74 10.78 5.28
N ILE A 11 13.57 10.65 3.96
CA ILE A 11 12.46 11.26 3.23
C ILE A 11 11.12 10.73 3.76
N PHE A 12 10.98 9.42 3.98
CA PHE A 12 9.75 8.86 4.54
C PHE A 12 9.43 9.46 5.91
N ARG A 13 10.43 9.59 6.78
CA ARG A 13 10.24 10.21 8.10
C ARG A 13 9.80 11.67 8.03
N GLN A 14 10.24 12.42 7.02
CA GLN A 14 9.80 13.80 6.79
C GLN A 14 8.34 13.87 6.31
N CYS A 15 7.88 12.87 5.55
CA CYS A 15 6.49 12.81 5.07
C CYS A 15 5.49 12.29 6.11
N TRP A 16 5.94 11.52 7.10
CA TRP A 16 5.06 10.94 8.10
C TRP A 16 4.66 11.96 9.18
N SER A 17 3.36 12.14 9.33
CA SER A 17 2.78 13.06 10.31
C SER A 17 1.36 12.63 10.67
N LYS A 18 0.73 13.37 11.60
CA LYS A 18 -0.71 13.21 11.90
C LYS A 18 -1.61 13.59 10.71
N ASP A 19 -1.12 14.46 9.83
CA ASP A 19 -1.88 14.90 8.65
C ASP A 19 -1.90 13.82 7.57
N THR A 20 -0.83 13.03 7.46
CA THR A 20 -0.72 11.94 6.47
C THR A 20 -1.31 10.62 6.95
N SER A 21 -1.49 10.43 8.27
CA SER A 21 -2.18 9.28 8.84
C SER A 21 -2.79 9.61 10.20
N SER A 22 -4.08 9.33 10.37
CA SER A 22 -4.75 9.43 11.68
C SER A 22 -4.23 8.43 12.72
N LYS A 23 -3.48 7.40 12.30
CA LYS A 23 -2.87 6.39 13.18
C LYS A 23 -1.44 6.73 13.60
N TYR A 24 -0.89 7.85 13.12
CA TYR A 24 0.46 8.29 13.44
C TYR A 24 0.62 8.61 14.93
N THR A 25 1.72 8.14 15.54
CA THR A 25 2.18 8.62 16.85
C THR A 25 3.69 8.87 16.82
N PRO A 26 4.22 9.82 17.61
CA PRO A 26 5.67 10.07 17.68
C PRO A 26 6.49 8.83 18.09
N GLU A 27 5.90 7.94 18.90
CA GLU A 27 6.51 6.69 19.37
C GLU A 27 6.49 5.60 18.30
N ASN A 28 5.59 5.69 17.32
CA ASN A 28 5.55 4.81 16.16
C ASN A 28 5.18 5.57 14.87
N PRO A 29 6.12 6.37 14.31
CA PRO A 29 5.86 7.24 13.17
C PRO A 29 5.39 6.50 11.90
N ALA A 30 5.82 5.24 11.74
CA ALA A 30 5.48 4.42 10.57
C ALA A 30 4.03 3.88 10.61
N ARG A 31 3.32 4.04 11.74
CA ARG A 31 1.99 3.44 11.91
C ARG A 31 0.96 4.09 10.98
N GLY A 32 0.39 3.25 10.10
CA GLY A 32 -0.62 3.67 9.13
C GLY A 32 -0.06 4.40 7.91
N GLN A 33 1.27 4.36 7.70
CA GLN A 33 1.94 5.08 6.63
C GLN A 33 2.22 4.23 5.37
N CYS A 34 1.60 3.05 5.25
CA CYS A 34 1.84 2.16 4.10
C CYS A 34 1.46 2.82 2.76
N GLY A 35 0.33 3.53 2.70
CA GLY A 35 -0.09 4.24 1.49
C GLY A 35 0.84 5.39 1.12
N VAL A 36 1.20 6.22 2.11
CA VAL A 36 2.09 7.38 1.93
C VAL A 36 3.47 6.94 1.47
N THR A 37 4.01 5.88 2.08
CA THR A 37 5.31 5.31 1.70
C THR A 37 5.28 4.79 0.26
N ALA A 38 4.21 4.10 -0.14
CA ALA A 38 4.07 3.59 -1.51
C ALA A 38 4.02 4.72 -2.55
N LEU A 39 3.31 5.81 -2.27
CA LEU A 39 3.22 6.98 -3.14
C LEU A 39 4.58 7.68 -3.28
N VAL A 40 5.23 8.00 -2.15
CA VAL A 40 6.54 8.67 -2.16
C VAL A 40 7.61 7.81 -2.84
N ALA A 41 7.60 6.49 -2.59
CA ALA A 41 8.51 5.58 -3.28
C ALA A 41 8.27 5.55 -4.80
N ASN A 42 7.01 5.60 -5.23
CA ASN A 42 6.66 5.65 -6.65
C ASN A 42 7.12 6.96 -7.30
N ASP A 43 6.95 8.10 -6.64
CA ASP A 43 7.40 9.40 -7.15
C ASP A 43 8.93 9.46 -7.31
N LEU A 44 9.68 8.84 -6.39
CA LEU A 44 11.15 8.88 -6.39
C LEU A 44 11.81 7.84 -7.29
N LEU A 45 11.22 6.64 -7.37
CA LEU A 45 11.84 5.48 -8.01
C LEU A 45 11.13 5.07 -9.31
N GLY A 46 9.90 5.55 -9.53
CA GLY A 46 8.99 5.13 -10.59
C GLY A 46 8.25 3.84 -10.27
N GLY A 47 7.71 3.19 -11.31
CA GLY A 47 7.02 1.91 -11.23
C GLY A 47 5.49 2.04 -11.21
N GLU A 48 4.82 0.93 -10.89
CA GLU A 48 3.36 0.85 -10.86
C GLU A 48 2.85 0.46 -9.47
N ILE A 49 1.87 1.20 -8.95
CA ILE A 49 1.21 0.85 -7.69
C ILE A 49 0.08 -0.13 -8.01
N LEU A 50 0.30 -1.39 -7.67
CA LEU A 50 -0.71 -2.44 -7.82
C LEU A 50 -1.66 -2.45 -6.61
N LYS A 51 -2.95 -2.66 -6.86
CA LYS A 51 -3.98 -2.80 -5.83
C LYS A 51 -4.50 -4.23 -5.82
N THR A 52 -4.65 -4.79 -4.63
CA THR A 52 -5.37 -6.06 -4.46
C THR A 52 -6.86 -5.78 -4.55
N PRO A 53 -7.60 -6.40 -5.49
CA PRO A 53 -9.05 -6.31 -5.50
C PRO A 53 -9.58 -6.83 -4.17
N VAL A 54 -10.28 -5.97 -3.44
CA VAL A 54 -11.04 -6.38 -2.26
C VAL A 54 -12.47 -6.69 -2.74
N PRO A 55 -13.07 -7.81 -2.31
CA PRO A 55 -14.47 -8.07 -2.59
C PRO A 55 -15.30 -6.87 -2.10
N THR A 56 -16.03 -6.23 -3.00
CA THR A 56 -16.97 -5.18 -2.64
C THR A 56 -18.07 -5.82 -1.80
N SER A 57 -18.13 -5.49 -0.52
CA SER A 57 -19.17 -5.97 0.38
C SER A 57 -20.50 -5.27 0.08
N GLU A 58 -21.12 -5.61 -1.05
CA GLU A 58 -22.57 -5.64 -1.15
C GLU A 58 -23.04 -6.85 -0.33
N GLY A 59 -23.02 -6.70 1.00
CA GLY A 59 -23.32 -7.76 1.97
C GLY A 59 -22.10 -8.16 2.80
N GLY A 60 -22.10 -7.78 4.07
CA GLY A 60 -21.06 -8.14 5.02
C GLY A 60 -20.92 -9.64 5.20
N GLY A 61 -19.72 -10.14 4.92
CA GLY A 61 -19.23 -11.44 5.39
C GLY A 61 -17.71 -11.38 5.51
N PRO A 62 -17.11 -11.79 6.65
CA PRO A 62 -15.67 -11.79 6.79
C PRO A 62 -15.03 -12.78 5.81
N CYS A 63 -13.82 -12.45 5.39
CA CYS A 63 -12.98 -13.31 4.58
C CYS A 63 -12.88 -14.72 5.20
N PRO A 64 -13.21 -15.80 4.48
CA PRO A 64 -12.75 -17.11 4.89
C PRO A 64 -11.24 -17.12 4.66
N VAL A 65 -10.48 -17.00 5.74
CA VAL A 65 -9.03 -17.24 5.74
C VAL A 65 -8.83 -18.70 5.32
N GLY A 66 -8.62 -18.96 4.03
CA GLY A 66 -8.49 -20.33 3.54
C GLY A 66 -8.25 -20.43 2.04
N ARG A 67 -7.01 -20.79 1.69
CA ARG A 67 -6.45 -21.14 0.36
C ARG A 67 -6.14 -19.98 -0.58
N ALA A 68 -4.86 -19.61 -0.58
CA ALA A 68 -4.18 -19.27 -1.82
C ALA A 68 -4.27 -20.47 -2.78
N GLY A 69 -5.17 -20.38 -3.77
CA GLY A 69 -5.14 -21.22 -4.96
C GLY A 69 -4.23 -20.59 -6.02
N PRO A 70 -3.60 -21.39 -6.91
CA PRO A 70 -2.57 -20.88 -7.81
C PRO A 70 -3.22 -19.96 -8.84
N TYR A 71 -2.74 -18.73 -8.91
CA TYR A 71 -3.04 -17.79 -9.99
C TYR A 71 -2.94 -18.52 -11.33
N HIS A 72 -4.08 -18.80 -11.95
CA HIS A 72 -4.19 -19.11 -13.38
C HIS A 72 -4.92 -17.95 -14.04
N GLY A 73 -4.35 -17.53 -15.17
CA GLY A 73 -4.59 -16.25 -15.79
C GLY A 73 -6.01 -16.01 -16.28
N ALA A 74 -6.22 -14.74 -16.60
CA ALA A 74 -7.05 -14.19 -17.65
C ALA A 74 -7.93 -15.19 -18.44
N THR A 75 -9.23 -14.93 -18.47
CA THR A 75 -9.90 -14.52 -19.72
C THR A 75 -11.10 -13.65 -19.35
N GLY A 76 -11.22 -12.52 -20.05
CA GLY A 76 -12.46 -11.76 -20.04
C GLY A 76 -13.52 -12.48 -20.86
N SER A 77 -14.78 -12.33 -20.46
CA SER A 77 -15.85 -11.96 -21.37
C SER A 77 -17.03 -11.53 -20.51
N ALA A 78 -17.40 -10.27 -20.64
CA ALA A 78 -18.76 -9.86 -20.34
C ALA A 78 -19.70 -10.64 -21.28
N ASN A 79 -20.77 -11.18 -20.71
CA ASN A 79 -22.13 -11.25 -21.27
C ASN A 79 -23.07 -11.62 -20.14
#